data_AF-A0A3E0KRF2-F1
#
_entry.id   AF-A0A3E0KRF2-F1
#
_cell.length_a   1.000
_cell.length_b   1.000
_cell.length_c   1.000
_cell.angle_alpha   90.00
_cell.angle_beta   90.00
_cell.angle_gamma   90.00
#
_symmetry.space_group_name_H-M   'P 1'
#
loop_
_entity.id
_entity.type
_entity.pdbx_description
1 polymer ?
#
loop_
_entity_poly.entity_id
_entity_poly.type
_entity_poly.pdbx_seq_one_letter_code
_entity_poly.pdbx_strand_id
1 'polypeptide(L)'
;MWTEAGGGVGVEIDHGGGWTSRYLNLQEAYVAAGDPVQAGDVIAVVGEPAHGAEPSLHFEIRRDGSPVDPEPKLRRDEGSW
;
A
#
# COMPACT_ATOMS: atom_id res chain seq x y z
N MET A 1 16.63 12.72 -1.45
CA MET A 1 17.16 11.37 -1.18
C MET A 1 16.25 10.77 -0.11
N TRP A 2 15.29 9.94 -0.50
CA TRP A 2 14.43 9.20 0.43
C TRP A 2 15.03 7.80 0.51
N THR A 3 15.41 7.39 1.71
CA THR A 3 16.08 6.11 1.96
C THR A 3 15.07 4.99 1.85
N GLU A 4 15.27 4.11 0.88
CA GLU A 4 14.70 2.76 0.89
C GLU A 4 15.04 2.08 2.23
N ALA A 5 14.00 1.48 2.83
CA ALA A 5 14.07 0.32 3.72
C ALA A 5 14.82 0.47 5.05
N GLY A 6 14.23 1.22 5.97
CA GLY A 6 14.33 0.93 7.41
C GLY A 6 13.38 -0.20 7.83
N GLY A 7 13.54 -1.41 7.25
CA GLY A 7 13.11 -2.69 7.86
C GLY A 7 11.61 -2.94 8.15
N GLY A 8 10.68 -2.57 7.26
CA GLY A 8 9.26 -2.89 7.41
C GLY A 8 8.74 -3.90 6.37
N VAL A 9 7.68 -4.63 6.72
CA VAL A 9 6.92 -5.45 5.75
C VAL A 9 6.17 -4.50 4.80
N GLY A 10 6.01 -4.90 3.54
CA GLY A 10 5.27 -4.15 2.52
C GLY A 10 4.39 -5.06 1.69
N VAL A 11 3.25 -4.55 1.26
CA VAL A 11 2.34 -5.23 0.32
C VAL A 11 2.17 -4.34 -0.91
N GLU A 12 2.26 -4.93 -2.09
CA GLU A 12 1.91 -4.28 -3.36
C GLU A 12 0.83 -5.11 -4.04
N ILE A 13 -0.25 -4.45 -4.47
CA ILE A 13 -1.36 -5.06 -5.18
C ILE A 13 -1.34 -4.55 -6.61
N ASP A 14 -1.30 -5.47 -7.57
CA ASP A 14 -1.48 -5.19 -9.00
C ASP A 14 -2.98 -5.20 -9.33
N HIS A 15 -3.47 -4.07 -9.82
CA HIS A 15 -4.87 -3.88 -10.23
C HIS A 15 -5.07 -4.12 -11.73
N GLY A 16 -4.01 -4.49 -12.44
CA GLY A 16 -3.98 -4.63 -13.88
C GLY A 16 -3.79 -3.30 -14.60
N GLY A 17 -3.54 -3.39 -15.91
CA GLY A 17 -3.44 -2.24 -16.79
C GLY A 17 -2.28 -1.27 -16.46
N GLY A 18 -1.31 -1.66 -15.63
CA GLY A 18 -0.19 -0.82 -15.21
C GLY A 18 -0.43 -0.06 -13.89
N TRP A 19 -1.51 -0.35 -13.17
CA TRP A 19 -1.83 0.26 -11.88
C TRP A 19 -1.43 -0.63 -10.71
N THR A 20 -0.74 -0.06 -9.73
CA THR A 20 -0.49 -0.74 -8.46
C THR A 20 -0.80 0.16 -7.27
N SER A 21 -1.18 -0.45 -6.14
CA SER A 21 -1.23 0.23 -4.84
C SER A 21 -0.20 -0.37 -3.89
N ARG A 22 0.56 0.46 -3.18
CA ARG A 22 1.62 0.03 -2.26
C ARG A 22 1.29 0.44 -0.83
N TYR A 23 1.48 -0.50 0.09
CA TYR A 23 1.24 -0.36 1.53
C TYR A 23 2.55 -0.64 2.26
N LEU A 24 3.07 0.35 2.98
CA LEU A 24 4.35 0.28 3.70
C LEU A 24 4.15 0.58 5.19
N ASN A 25 5.23 0.43 5.97
CA ASN A 25 5.23 0.51 7.44
C ASN A 25 4.34 -0.56 8.09
N LEU A 26 4.30 -1.77 7.52
CA LEU A 26 3.53 -2.89 8.04
C LEU A 26 4.37 -3.70 9.01
N GLN A 27 3.72 -4.26 10.04
CA GLN A 27 4.34 -5.23 10.95
C GLN A 27 4.26 -6.65 10.39
N GLU A 28 3.12 -7.00 9.77
CA GLU A 28 2.89 -8.34 9.23
C GLU A 28 1.95 -8.25 8.02
N ALA A 29 2.22 -9.07 7.00
CA ALA A 29 1.33 -9.28 5.86
C ALA A 29 0.57 -10.60 6.04
N TYR A 30 -0.71 -10.58 5.72
CA TYR A 30 -1.60 -11.76 5.77
C TYR A 30 -1.80 -12.41 4.40
N VAL A 31 -1.14 -11.87 3.38
CA VAL A 31 -1.16 -12.34 1.99
C VAL A 31 0.26 -12.62 1.51
N ALA A 32 0.37 -13.53 0.55
CA ALA A 32 1.61 -13.86 -0.14
C ALA A 32 1.59 -13.38 -1.60
N ALA A 33 2.76 -13.33 -2.22
CA ALA A 33 2.89 -12.99 -3.63
C ALA A 33 2.12 -14.01 -4.50
N GLY A 34 1.21 -13.52 -5.32
CA GLY A 34 0.36 -14.33 -6.19
C GLY A 34 -1.03 -14.64 -5.62
N ASP A 35 -1.30 -14.30 -4.35
CA ASP A 35 -2.64 -14.45 -3.80
C ASP A 35 -3.63 -13.48 -4.47
N PRO A 36 -4.83 -13.93 -4.88
CA PRO A 36 -5.87 -13.03 -5.32
C PRO A 36 -6.44 -12.27 -4.11
N VAL A 37 -6.67 -10.97 -4.29
CA VAL A 37 -7.26 -10.08 -3.27
C VAL A 37 -8.39 -9.27 -3.88
N GLN A 38 -9.39 -8.94 -3.07
CA GLN A 38 -10.54 -8.12 -3.45
C GLN A 38 -10.60 -6.85 -2.60
N ALA A 39 -11.28 -5.84 -3.12
CA ALA A 39 -11.54 -4.62 -2.36
C ALA A 39 -12.32 -4.95 -1.08
N GLY A 40 -11.75 -4.58 0.08
CA GLY A 40 -12.32 -4.87 1.40
C GLY A 40 -11.62 -5.99 2.16
N ASP A 41 -10.75 -6.77 1.51
CA ASP A 41 -9.96 -7.80 2.18
C ASP A 41 -8.92 -7.20 3.14
N VAL A 42 -8.70 -7.88 4.27
CA VAL A 42 -7.64 -7.53 5.20
C VAL A 42 -6.33 -8.14 4.70
N ILE A 43 -5.41 -7.31 4.26
CA ILE A 43 -4.14 -7.76 3.64
C ILE A 43 -2.93 -7.72 4.59
N ALA A 44 -2.99 -6.91 5.65
CA ALA A 44 -1.87 -6.66 6.56
C ALA A 44 -2.31 -5.91 7.82
N VAL A 45 -1.37 -5.78 8.76
CA VAL A 45 -1.47 -4.88 9.93
C VAL A 45 -0.35 -3.84 9.92
N VAL A 46 -0.70 -2.58 10.19
CA VAL A 46 0.25 -1.46 10.33
C VAL A 46 1.14 -1.72 11.54
N GLY A 47 2.43 -1.46 11.41
CA GLY A 47 3.38 -1.66 12.49
C GLY A 47 3.33 -0.57 13.56
N GLU A 48 3.80 -0.94 14.75
CA GLU A 48 4.03 0.02 15.81
C GLU A 48 5.28 0.85 15.51
N PRO A 49 5.21 2.17 15.71
CA PRO A 49 6.36 3.05 15.52
C PRO A 49 7.43 2.79 16.57
N ALA A 50 8.69 2.77 16.14
CA ALA A 50 9.80 2.88 17.07
C ALA A 50 9.82 4.28 17.70
N HIS A 51 10.06 4.35 19.01
CA HIS A 51 10.38 5.60 19.72
C HIS A 51 9.27 6.67 19.83
N GLY A 52 8.01 6.26 20.00
CA GLY A 52 6.95 7.17 20.44
C GLY A 52 6.35 8.07 19.37
N ALA A 53 6.55 7.75 18.08
CA ALA A 53 5.67 8.27 17.04
C ALA A 53 4.28 7.59 17.11
N GLU A 54 3.33 8.01 16.27
CA GLU A 54 2.03 7.36 16.14
C GLU A 54 2.03 6.35 14.98
N PRO A 55 1.33 5.19 15.12
CA PRO A 55 1.19 4.23 14.03
C PRO A 55 0.62 4.91 12.78
N SER A 56 1.28 4.70 11.63
CA SER A 56 0.88 5.33 10.37
C SER A 56 1.09 4.40 9.19
N LEU A 57 0.14 4.44 8.25
CA LEU A 57 0.25 3.75 6.98
C LEU A 57 0.89 4.69 5.97
N HIS A 58 1.95 4.23 5.30
CA HIS A 58 2.41 4.86 4.07
C HIS A 58 1.73 4.18 2.88
N PHE A 59 0.95 4.95 2.12
CA PHE A 59 0.13 4.47 1.02
C PHE A 59 0.51 5.18 -0.28
N GLU A 60 0.63 4.41 -1.36
CA GLU A 60 0.90 4.93 -2.70
C GLU A 60 -0.07 4.34 -3.72
N ILE A 61 -0.45 5.14 -4.72
CA ILE A 61 -0.93 4.66 -6.02
C ILE A 61 0.19 4.89 -7.03
N ARG A 62 0.44 3.92 -7.89
CA ARG A 62 1.50 3.96 -8.90
C ARG A 62 0.94 3.61 -10.27
N ARG A 63 1.43 4.30 -11.29
CA ARG A 63 1.16 4.04 -12.70
C ARG A 63 2.45 3.72 -13.42
N ASP A 64 2.51 2.56 -14.05
CA ASP A 64 3.67 2.07 -14.80
C ASP A 64 4.98 2.21 -13.99
N GLY A 65 4.87 1.83 -12.70
CA GLY A 65 5.99 1.86 -11.75
C GLY A 65 6.33 3.24 -11.17
N SER A 66 5.60 4.31 -11.49
CA SER A 66 5.84 5.66 -10.95
C SER A 66 4.71 6.10 -9.99
N PRO A 67 5.03 6.67 -8.81
CA PRO A 67 3.99 7.14 -7.89
C PRO A 67 3.22 8.32 -8.48
N VAL A 68 1.91 8.33 -8.27
CA VAL A 68 1.00 9.43 -8.65
C VAL A 68 0.23 9.91 -7.42
N ASP A 69 -0.43 11.06 -7.53
CA ASP A 69 -1.31 11.56 -6.47
C ASP A 69 -2.44 10.55 -6.19
N PRO A 70 -2.55 10.02 -4.96
CA PRO A 70 -3.59 9.05 -4.61
C PRO A 70 -4.97 9.70 -4.40
N GLU A 71 -5.06 10.99 -4.06
CA GLU A 71 -6.33 11.63 -3.67
C GLU A 71 -7.47 11.40 -4.68
N PRO A 72 -7.25 11.54 -6.01
CA PRO A 72 -8.31 11.34 -7.00
C PRO A 72 -8.87 9.90 -7.04
N LYS A 73 -8.15 8.92 -6.47
CA LYS A 73 -8.51 7.49 -6.48
C LYS A 73 -9.00 6.97 -5.13
N LEU A 74 -9.01 7.81 -4.09
CA LEU A 74 -9.41 7.43 -2.73
C LEU A 74 -10.91 7.59 -2.46
N ARG A 75 -11.65 8.30 -3.32
CA ARG A 75 -13.08 8.52 -3.11
C ARG A 75 -13.90 7.29 -3.52
N ARG A 76 -14.85 6.93 -2.65
CA ARG A 76 -15.75 5.77 -2.80
C ARG A 76 -16.73 5.89 -3.98
N ASP A 77 -16.82 7.08 -4.57
CA ASP A 77 -17.81 7.41 -5.57
C ASP A 77 -17.08 7.75 -6.88
N GLU A 78 -17.45 7.03 -7.94
CA GLU A 78 -17.01 7.12 -9.35
C GLU A 78 -15.94 6.12 -9.81
N GLY A 79 -16.42 5.13 -10.56
CA GLY A 79 -15.65 4.05 -11.18
C GLY A 79 -14.61 4.54 -12.19
N SER A 80 -13.44 4.90 -11.68
CA SER A 80 -12.26 5.17 -12.49
C SER A 80 -11.09 4.33 -12.02
N TRP A 81 -11.10 3.05 -12.37
CA TRP A 81 -9.89 2.23 -12.47
C TRP A 81 -9.50 2.17 -13.95
#